data_AF-A0A0M9FUD6-F1
#
_entry.id   AF-A0A0M9FUD6-F1
#
_cell.length_a   1.000
_cell.length_b   1.000
_cell.length_c   1.000
_cell.angle_alpha   90.00
_cell.angle_beta   90.00
_cell.angle_gamma   90.00
#
_symmetry.space_group_name_H-M   'P 1'
#
loop_
_entity.id
_entity.type
_entity.pdbx_description
1 polymer ?
#
loop_
_entity_poly.entity_id
_entity_poly.type
_entity_poly.pdbx_seq_one_letter_code
_entity_poly.pdbx_strand_id
1 'polypeptide(L)'
;MKMSILFDKYNVEEFDSAPFTEHATVVFTKGEIGMMGLHAKVANVMSGDLHDQNHVLKGLVISTMMYGTETQMELERALSHGCDSGMAYKLRGGKVTLTTDSHTIVLTPQ
;
A
#
# COMPACT_ATOMS: atom_id res chain seq x y z
N MET A 1 18.60 5.33 14.34
CA MET A 1 17.58 5.50 13.28
C MET A 1 16.45 4.54 13.61
N LYS A 2 15.21 5.03 13.81
CA LYS A 2 14.07 4.18 14.20
C LYS A 2 13.64 3.34 12.99
N MET A 3 13.58 2.01 13.12
CA MET A 3 12.92 1.17 12.10
C MET A 3 11.43 1.50 12.10
N SER A 4 10.83 1.65 10.92
CA SER A 4 9.38 1.81 10.83
C SER A 4 8.70 0.51 11.23
N ILE A 5 7.63 0.64 12.02
CA ILE A 5 6.77 -0.48 12.42
C ILE A 5 6.04 -1.12 11.22
N LEU A 6 6.04 -0.45 10.06
CA LEU A 6 5.43 -0.96 8.84
C LEU A 6 6.33 -1.92 8.06
N PHE A 7 7.64 -1.98 8.33
CA PHE A 7 8.58 -2.75 7.51
C PHE A 7 8.33 -4.26 7.59
N ASP A 8 7.55 -4.75 6.64
CA ASP A 8 7.22 -6.16 6.48
C ASP A 8 6.58 -6.39 5.10
N LYS A 9 6.27 -7.64 4.81
CA LYS A 9 5.43 -8.07 3.69
C LYS A 9 4.03 -8.40 4.19
N TYR A 10 3.04 -7.87 3.48
CA TYR A 10 1.64 -8.05 3.80
C TYR A 10 0.86 -8.60 2.60
N ASN A 11 -0.18 -9.36 2.88
CA ASN A 11 -1.23 -9.69 1.92
C ASN A 11 -2.34 -8.64 2.01
N VAL A 12 -3.01 -8.37 0.89
CA VAL A 12 -4.26 -7.60 0.89
C VAL A 12 -5.39 -8.55 1.29
N GLU A 13 -5.99 -8.31 2.45
CA GLU A 13 -7.07 -9.13 3.01
C GLU A 13 -8.45 -8.57 2.62
N GLU A 14 -8.61 -7.25 2.69
CA GLU A 14 -9.86 -6.56 2.37
C GLU A 14 -9.63 -5.29 1.55
N PHE A 15 -10.57 -4.99 0.68
CA PHE A 15 -10.68 -3.73 -0.07
C PHE A 15 -12.12 -3.22 0.01
N ASP A 16 -12.29 -1.99 0.51
CA ASP A 16 -13.58 -1.34 0.74
C ASP A 16 -14.59 -2.20 1.51
N SER A 17 -14.11 -2.81 2.60
CA SER A 17 -14.87 -3.70 3.49
C SER A 17 -15.33 -5.03 2.88
N ALA A 18 -14.89 -5.35 1.67
CA ALA A 18 -15.09 -6.65 1.04
C ALA A 18 -13.80 -7.49 1.08
N PRO A 19 -13.89 -8.82 1.27
CA PRO A 19 -12.73 -9.69 1.17
C PRO A 19 -12.07 -9.58 -0.21
N PHE A 20 -10.76 -9.38 -0.24
CA PHE A 20 -10.00 -9.35 -1.48
C PHE A 20 -9.58 -10.79 -1.83
N THR A 21 -10.28 -11.41 -2.78
CA THR A 21 -10.11 -12.84 -3.10
C THR A 21 -8.95 -13.14 -4.05
N GLU A 22 -8.34 -12.11 -4.60
CA GLU A 22 -7.23 -12.22 -5.55
C GLU A 22 -5.88 -12.11 -4.84
N HIS A 23 -4.82 -12.63 -5.43
CA HIS A 23 -3.51 -12.56 -4.81
C HIS A 23 -2.87 -11.18 -5.00
N ALA A 24 -2.87 -10.36 -3.95
CA ALA A 24 -2.14 -9.09 -3.90
C ALA A 24 -1.27 -8.99 -2.66
N THR A 25 -0.06 -8.44 -2.81
CA THR A 25 0.89 -8.22 -1.71
C THR A 25 1.44 -6.82 -1.71
N VAL A 26 1.69 -6.27 -0.53
CA VAL A 26 2.36 -4.97 -0.33
C VAL A 26 3.56 -5.18 0.58
N VAL A 27 4.73 -4.70 0.15
CA VAL A 27 5.96 -4.74 0.94
C VAL A 27 6.38 -3.32 1.26
N PHE A 28 6.62 -3.05 2.54
CA PHE A 28 7.26 -1.81 2.98
C PHE A 28 8.69 -2.10 3.36
N THR A 29 9.63 -1.36 2.77
CA THR A 29 11.06 -1.50 3.02
C THR A 29 11.68 -0.16 3.40
N LYS A 30 12.93 -0.21 3.83
CA LYS A 30 13.74 1.01 3.94
C LYS A 30 14.03 1.53 2.53
N GLY A 31 13.58 2.76 2.24
CA GLY A 31 13.91 3.47 1.00
C GLY A 31 15.23 4.24 1.11
N GLU A 32 15.36 5.30 0.32
CA GLU A 32 16.48 6.25 0.46
C GLU A 32 16.48 6.95 1.85
N ILE A 33 17.46 7.80 2.11
CA ILE A 33 17.66 8.41 3.44
C ILE A 33 16.40 9.16 3.90
N GLY A 34 15.72 8.58 4.89
CA GLY A 34 14.50 9.15 5.48
C GLY A 34 13.20 8.81 4.73
N MET A 35 13.26 7.94 3.72
CA MET A 35 12.10 7.49 2.94
C MET A 35 11.77 6.01 3.20
N MET A 36 10.54 5.64 2.85
CA MET A 36 10.00 4.29 2.94
C MET A 36 9.74 3.77 1.53
N GLY A 37 10.37 2.66 1.17
CA GLY A 37 10.07 1.99 -0.09
C GLY A 37 8.73 1.27 0.00
N LEU A 38 7.88 1.44 -1.00
CA LEU A 38 6.69 0.63 -1.24
C LEU A 38 6.93 -0.22 -2.47
N HIS A 39 6.59 -1.51 -2.37
CA HIS A 39 6.51 -2.43 -3.50
C HIS A 39 5.25 -3.27 -3.40
N ALA A 40 4.26 -2.99 -4.24
CA ALA A 40 3.03 -3.78 -4.34
C ALA A 40 3.05 -4.66 -5.58
N LYS A 41 2.52 -5.87 -5.44
CA LYS A 41 2.26 -6.79 -6.55
C LYS A 41 0.77 -7.11 -6.54
N VAL A 42 0.07 -6.64 -7.56
CA VAL A 42 -1.35 -6.88 -7.82
C VAL A 42 -1.44 -7.56 -9.20
N ALA A 43 -2.12 -6.97 -10.19
CA ALA A 43 -1.94 -7.37 -11.59
C ALA A 43 -0.60 -6.83 -12.10
N ASN A 44 -0.32 -5.58 -11.74
CA ASN A 44 0.91 -4.88 -11.99
C ASN A 44 1.85 -4.91 -10.79
N VAL A 45 3.12 -4.62 -11.08
CA VAL A 45 4.09 -4.28 -10.05
C VAL A 45 4.10 -2.77 -9.90
N MET A 46 3.85 -2.31 -8.68
CA MET A 46 3.86 -0.91 -8.30
C MET A 46 5.00 -0.66 -7.33
N SER A 47 5.81 0.37 -7.56
CA SER A 47 6.91 0.70 -6.66
C SER A 47 7.20 2.20 -6.59
N GLY A 48 7.67 2.65 -5.43
CA GLY A 48 8.04 4.04 -5.20
C GLY A 48 8.59 4.27 -3.80
N ASP A 49 9.23 5.41 -3.61
CA ASP A 49 9.67 5.88 -2.29
C ASP A 49 8.65 6.89 -1.74
N LEU A 50 8.30 6.72 -0.47
CA LEU A 50 7.28 7.47 0.24
C LEU A 50 7.88 8.19 1.44
N HIS A 51 7.42 9.42 1.69
CA HIS A 51 7.59 10.09 2.96
C HIS A 51 6.51 9.64 3.93
N ASP A 52 6.89 9.27 5.15
CA ASP A 52 5.96 9.11 6.27
C ASP A 52 5.95 10.38 7.11
N GLN A 53 4.82 11.08 7.12
CA GLN A 53 4.61 12.27 7.93
C GLN A 53 3.37 12.06 8.80
N ASN A 54 3.58 11.82 10.10
CA ASN A 54 2.51 11.65 11.08
C ASN A 54 1.45 10.60 10.67
N HIS A 55 1.89 9.43 10.22
CA HIS A 55 1.04 8.33 9.78
C HIS A 55 0.32 8.57 8.44
N VAL A 56 0.87 9.46 7.60
CA VAL A 56 0.43 9.68 6.23
C VAL A 56 1.61 9.41 5.31
N LEU A 57 1.43 8.45 4.40
CA LEU A 57 2.40 8.09 3.38
C LEU A 57 2.15 8.93 2.13
N LYS A 58 3.19 9.61 1.64
CA LYS A 58 3.10 10.44 0.44
C LYS A 58 4.30 10.28 -0.47
N GLY A 59 4.06 10.06 -1.76
CA GLY A 59 5.10 9.92 -2.78
C GLY A 59 4.56 9.33 -4.08
N LEU A 60 5.39 9.39 -5.12
CA LEU A 60 5.04 8.85 -6.43
C LEU A 60 5.26 7.34 -6.46
N VAL A 61 4.22 6.61 -6.88
CA VAL A 61 4.30 5.17 -7.13
C VAL A 61 4.13 4.91 -8.62
N ILE A 62 5.12 4.27 -9.23
CA ILE A 62 5.13 3.91 -10.65
C ILE A 62 4.62 2.48 -10.79
N SER A 63 3.73 2.24 -11.76
CA SER A 63 3.15 0.93 -12.05
C SER A 63 3.54 0.46 -13.46
N THR A 64 3.59 -0.86 -13.66
CA THR A 64 3.61 -1.46 -15.00
C THR A 64 2.26 -1.30 -15.72
N MET A 65 2.19 -1.55 -17.03
CA MET A 65 0.96 -1.43 -17.83
C MET A 65 0.44 -2.78 -18.31
N MET A 66 -0.12 -3.57 -17.40
CA MET A 66 -0.90 -4.78 -17.70
C MET A 66 -2.35 -4.60 -17.26
N TYR A 67 -3.28 -5.22 -17.99
CA TYR A 67 -4.68 -5.27 -17.60
C TYR A 67 -4.90 -6.44 -16.63
N GLY A 68 -5.46 -6.12 -15.46
CA GLY A 68 -5.94 -7.09 -14.47
C GLY A 68 -7.46 -7.20 -14.49
N THR A 69 -8.02 -7.82 -13.45
CA THR A 69 -9.45 -7.73 -13.15
C THR A 69 -9.84 -6.29 -12.77
N GLU A 70 -11.13 -5.99 -12.77
CA GLU A 70 -11.64 -4.69 -12.32
C GLU A 70 -11.20 -4.37 -10.89
N THR A 71 -11.36 -5.33 -9.97
CA THR A 71 -10.96 -5.19 -8.56
C THR A 71 -9.45 -4.96 -8.39
N GLN A 72 -8.61 -5.66 -9.17
CA GLN A 72 -7.16 -5.42 -9.17
C GLN A 72 -6.82 -4.01 -9.63
N MET A 73 -7.44 -3.56 -10.72
CA MET A 73 -7.21 -2.23 -11.27
C MET A 73 -7.70 -1.12 -10.34
N GLU A 74 -8.80 -1.33 -9.61
CA GLU A 74 -9.27 -0.41 -8.58
C GLU A 74 -8.32 -0.33 -7.39
N LEU A 75 -7.83 -1.47 -6.90
CA LEU A 75 -6.81 -1.51 -5.85
C LEU A 75 -5.54 -0.76 -6.27
N GLU A 76 -5.07 -0.96 -7.50
CA GLU A 76 -3.90 -0.26 -8.05
C GLU A 76 -4.14 1.25 -8.13
N ARG A 77 -5.34 1.68 -8.56
CA ARG A 77 -5.71 3.10 -8.55
C ARG A 77 -5.74 3.67 -7.13
N ALA A 78 -6.30 2.95 -6.17
CA ALA A 78 -6.36 3.38 -4.78
C ALA A 78 -4.95 3.54 -4.18
N LEU A 79 -4.04 2.60 -4.44
CA LEU A 79 -2.64 2.69 -4.00
C LEU A 79 -1.90 3.85 -4.65
N SER A 80 -2.00 4.01 -5.97
CA SER A 80 -1.31 5.07 -6.71
C SER A 80 -1.83 6.45 -6.31
N HIS A 81 -3.15 6.65 -6.37
CA HIS A 81 -3.77 7.92 -6.02
C HIS A 81 -3.59 8.25 -4.54
N GLY A 82 -3.77 7.28 -3.65
CA GLY A 82 -3.59 7.49 -2.22
C GLY A 82 -2.17 7.85 -1.86
N CYS A 83 -1.14 7.23 -2.46
CA CYS A 83 0.23 7.64 -2.21
C CYS A 83 0.53 9.04 -2.77
N ASP A 84 -0.04 9.41 -3.92
CA ASP A 84 0.17 10.74 -4.50
C ASP A 84 -0.50 11.86 -3.67
N SER A 85 -1.75 11.66 -3.23
CA SER A 85 -2.51 12.65 -2.47
C SER A 85 -2.13 12.67 -0.98
N GLY A 86 -1.89 11.49 -0.39
CA GLY A 86 -1.58 11.25 1.01
C GLY A 86 -2.42 10.08 1.56
N MET A 87 -1.78 8.94 1.81
CA MET A 87 -2.41 7.71 2.27
C MET A 87 -2.25 7.60 3.78
N ALA A 88 -3.33 7.76 4.53
CA ALA A 88 -3.29 7.55 5.97
C ALA A 88 -3.11 6.06 6.29
N TYR A 89 -2.39 5.74 7.36
CA TYR A 89 -2.30 4.36 7.83
C TYR A 89 -2.54 4.23 9.34
N LYS A 90 -3.01 3.05 9.75
CA LYS A 90 -3.11 2.64 11.16
C LYS A 90 -2.60 1.22 11.30
N LEU A 91 -1.74 0.98 12.29
CA LEU A 91 -1.30 -0.36 12.68
C LEU A 91 -2.02 -0.78 13.96
N ARG A 92 -2.78 -1.87 13.93
CA ARG A 92 -3.42 -2.47 15.11
C ARG A 92 -3.38 -3.99 15.04
N GLY A 93 -2.84 -4.63 16.07
CA GLY A 93 -2.81 -6.10 16.15
C GLY A 93 -2.06 -6.76 14.99
N GLY A 94 -1.01 -6.11 14.46
CA GLY A 94 -0.26 -6.58 13.30
C GLY A 94 -0.91 -6.27 11.94
N LYS A 95 -2.18 -5.85 11.91
CA LYS A 95 -2.86 -5.45 10.66
C LYS A 95 -2.59 -3.98 10.36
N VAL A 96 -2.32 -3.68 9.10
CA VAL A 96 -2.19 -2.32 8.58
C VAL A 96 -3.46 -1.97 7.83
N THR A 97 -4.15 -0.92 8.26
CA THR A 97 -5.25 -0.34 7.50
C THR A 97 -4.73 0.91 6.80
N LEU A 98 -4.78 0.92 5.48
CA LEU A 98 -4.54 2.09 4.65
C LEU A 98 -5.88 2.75 4.31
N THR A 99 -5.93 4.08 4.31
CA THR A 99 -7.15 4.84 4.07
C THR A 99 -6.85 6.05 3.19
N THR A 100 -7.65 6.22 2.14
CA THR A 100 -7.76 7.45 1.35
C THR A 100 -9.12 8.10 1.62
N ASP A 101 -9.41 9.21 0.94
CA ASP A 101 -10.74 9.85 0.99
C ASP A 101 -11.87 8.94 0.46
N SER A 102 -11.54 7.97 -0.40
CA SER A 102 -12.52 7.13 -1.09
C SER A 102 -12.39 5.63 -0.83
N HIS A 103 -11.24 5.17 -0.32
CA HIS A 103 -10.96 3.74 -0.20
C HIS A 103 -10.35 3.36 1.15
N THR A 104 -10.59 2.11 1.55
CA THR A 104 -9.92 1.46 2.68
C THR A 104 -9.33 0.13 2.25
N ILE A 105 -8.07 -0.10 2.60
CA ILE A 105 -7.32 -1.33 2.29
C ILE A 105 -6.83 -1.94 3.59
N VAL A 106 -7.16 -3.22 3.85
CA VAL A 106 -6.67 -3.94 5.03
C VAL A 106 -5.59 -4.91 4.61
N LEU A 107 -4.45 -4.82 5.28
CA LEU A 107 -3.27 -5.63 5.04
C LEU A 107 -2.95 -6.48 6.27
N THR A 108 -2.63 -7.75 6.06
CA THR A 108 -2.21 -8.68 7.11
C THR A 108 -0.79 -9.16 6.87
N PRO A 109 0.03 -9.36 7.92
CA PRO A 109 1.35 -9.96 7.77
C PRO A 109 1.27 -11.29 7.03
N GLN A 110 2.26 -11.55 6.17
CA GLN A 110 2.38 -12.83 5.48
C GLN A 110 2.98 -13.93 6.35
#